data_AF-A0A965U1M0-F1
#
_entry.id   AF-A0A965U1M0-F1
#
_cell.length_a   1.000
_cell.length_b   1.000
_cell.length_c   1.000
_cell.angle_alpha   90.00
_cell.angle_beta   90.00
_cell.angle_gamma   90.00
#
_symmetry.space_group_name_H-M   'P 1'
#
loop_
_entity.id
_entity.type
_entity.pdbx_description
1 polymer ?
#
loop_
_entity_poly.entity_id
_entity_poly.type
_entity_poly.pdbx_seq_one_letter_code
_entity_poly.pdbx_strand_id
1 'polypeptide(L)'
;MIILTLNCGSSSAKYQVYDWKNKAVLAVGVVERIGLEYSVIEHKKTGNGEFTDKVQCPTHKEAIELIIDMLLDKEHGVISDLSEIGAVGHRVLHGGESFIKSALIDDEALATIKKLIPLGPLHMPANIMGIEAAREVMPNIPHAIIMDTAWHQTMPKASYMYAVPYSWYTQYNVRRYGFHGTSYVYTAKRAAVLLGKDPKDTNLIICHIGNGASMCAVKNGVCVDTSMGLTPLEGLIMGTRSGDLDPAILPYVMNRTGMNVKEMDSSLNKKSGLLGLCGMSDRRDVRDAAANGNEKAQLAIDMETQRIKKYIGAYAAELGRVDAIVYTAGVGEMAPHIRLGATKNLEILGIHLDEEKNRIGQCRNGEIDISKDGSPVRIYVIPTDEELVMTEDAHALMEGEYDVHMNFSYSFQHKDYVNKARAAGLIEDLKKKPELEKVLVYPK
;
A
#
# COMPACT_ATOMS: atom_id res chain seq x y z
N MET A 1 -5.05 -21.44 14.18
CA MET A 1 -4.34 -21.41 12.88
C MET A 1 -3.48 -20.16 12.87
N ILE A 2 -2.18 -20.32 12.63
CA ILE A 2 -1.26 -19.20 12.41
C ILE A 2 -1.14 -18.94 10.92
N ILE A 3 -1.06 -17.67 10.55
CA ILE A 3 -0.90 -17.23 9.16
C ILE A 3 0.38 -16.44 9.06
N LEU A 4 1.25 -16.86 8.15
CA LEU A 4 2.47 -16.14 7.79
C LEU A 4 2.19 -15.32 6.54
N THR A 5 2.46 -14.03 6.58
CA THR A 5 2.44 -13.20 5.37
C THR A 5 3.86 -12.83 4.96
N LEU A 6 4.13 -12.83 3.66
CA LEU A 6 5.45 -12.56 3.08
C LEU A 6 5.34 -11.48 2.00
N ASN A 7 6.25 -10.51 2.06
CA ASN A 7 6.45 -9.50 1.03
C ASN A 7 7.94 -9.47 0.64
N CYS A 8 8.25 -10.16 -0.46
CA CYS A 8 9.61 -10.32 -0.96
C CYS A 8 9.93 -9.27 -2.03
N GLY A 9 10.86 -8.37 -1.72
CA GLY A 9 11.49 -7.43 -2.66
C GLY A 9 12.81 -7.97 -3.20
N SER A 10 13.47 -7.22 -4.09
CA SER A 10 14.71 -7.66 -4.75
C SER A 10 15.86 -8.01 -3.81
N SER A 11 15.89 -7.41 -2.62
CA SER A 11 16.96 -7.60 -1.62
C SER A 11 16.41 -7.63 -0.19
N SER A 12 15.12 -7.93 -0.02
CA SER A 12 14.50 -8.03 1.30
C SER A 12 13.30 -8.97 1.31
N ALA A 13 12.98 -9.51 2.49
CA ALA A 13 11.79 -10.30 2.76
C ALA A 13 11.16 -9.81 4.07
N LYS A 14 10.02 -9.13 3.97
CA LYS A 14 9.22 -8.69 5.12
C LYS A 14 8.20 -9.76 5.48
N TYR A 15 7.91 -9.90 6.76
CA TYR A 15 6.93 -10.87 7.22
C TYR A 15 6.12 -10.39 8.42
N GLN A 16 4.91 -10.94 8.54
CA GLN A 16 4.07 -10.83 9.72
C GLN A 16 3.47 -12.20 10.05
N VAL A 17 3.47 -12.54 11.34
CA VAL A 17 2.87 -13.76 11.89
C VAL A 17 1.61 -13.38 12.64
N TYR A 18 0.48 -13.92 12.23
CA TYR A 18 -0.84 -13.59 12.77
C TYR A 18 -1.54 -14.81 13.36
N ASP A 19 -2.04 -14.69 14.58
CA ASP A 19 -2.92 -15.68 15.20
C ASP A 19 -4.37 -15.39 14.81
N TRP A 20 -4.91 -16.24 13.92
CA TRP A 20 -6.27 -16.09 13.41
C TRP A 20 -7.35 -16.23 14.49
N LYS A 21 -7.12 -17.09 15.49
CA LYS A 21 -8.08 -17.38 16.55
C LYS A 21 -8.14 -16.23 17.54
N ASN A 22 -6.97 -15.74 17.95
CA ASN A 22 -6.87 -14.66 18.93
C ASN A 22 -6.93 -13.26 18.30
N LYS A 23 -6.98 -13.15 16.96
CA LYS A 23 -7.00 -11.89 16.21
C LYS A 23 -5.86 -10.96 16.62
N ALA A 24 -4.64 -11.49 16.62
CA ALA A 24 -3.48 -10.80 17.14
C ALA A 24 -2.24 -11.03 16.27
N VAL A 25 -1.47 -9.95 16.06
CA VAL A 25 -0.12 -10.04 15.49
C VAL A 25 0.80 -10.62 16.57
N LEU A 26 1.48 -11.72 16.26
CA LEU A 26 2.43 -12.37 17.16
C LEU A 26 3.84 -11.81 16.97
N ALA A 27 4.24 -11.60 15.71
CA ALA A 27 5.51 -11.01 15.36
C ALA A 27 5.44 -10.30 14.01
N VAL A 28 6.34 -9.33 13.84
CA VAL A 28 6.66 -8.72 12.55
C VAL A 28 8.17 -8.71 12.38
N GLY A 29 8.64 -8.74 11.15
CA GLY A 29 10.07 -8.61 10.91
C GLY A 29 10.43 -8.42 9.45
N VAL A 30 11.73 -8.27 9.22
CA VAL A 30 12.31 -8.13 7.90
C VAL A 30 13.70 -8.76 7.88
N VAL A 31 14.02 -9.44 6.78
CA VAL A 31 15.39 -9.73 6.40
C VAL A 31 15.76 -8.75 5.29
N GLU A 32 16.75 -7.91 5.53
CA GLU A 32 17.26 -6.94 4.55
C GLU A 32 18.63 -7.34 4.02
N ARG A 33 19.00 -6.74 2.88
CA ARG A 33 20.31 -6.93 2.22
C ARG A 33 20.58 -8.38 1.83
N ILE A 34 19.53 -9.07 1.37
CA ILE A 34 19.65 -10.42 0.80
C ILE A 34 20.52 -10.37 -0.46
N GLY A 35 21.44 -11.33 -0.60
CA GLY A 35 22.39 -11.42 -1.72
C GLY A 35 23.55 -10.44 -1.67
N LEU A 36 23.69 -9.66 -0.59
CA LEU A 36 24.86 -8.79 -0.33
C LEU A 36 25.84 -9.49 0.62
N GLU A 37 26.98 -8.83 0.90
CA GLU A 37 28.05 -9.34 1.77
C GLU A 37 27.53 -9.84 3.13
N TYR A 38 26.55 -9.12 3.69
CA TYR A 38 25.78 -9.55 4.85
C TYR A 38 24.34 -9.07 4.73
N SER A 39 23.46 -9.82 5.37
CA SER A 39 22.05 -9.54 5.59
C SER A 39 21.82 -9.11 7.04
N VAL A 40 20.69 -8.48 7.29
CA VAL A 40 20.27 -8.09 8.64
C VAL A 40 18.87 -8.61 8.86
N ILE A 41 18.65 -9.35 9.94
CA ILE A 41 17.30 -9.68 10.40
C ILE A 41 16.92 -8.70 11.50
N GLU A 42 15.72 -8.11 11.36
CA GLU A 42 15.04 -7.37 12.41
C GLU A 42 13.75 -8.13 12.71
N HIS A 43 13.61 -8.61 13.95
CA HIS A 43 12.48 -9.39 14.41
C HIS A 43 11.87 -8.74 15.65
N LYS A 44 10.58 -8.47 15.62
CA LYS A 44 9.84 -7.89 16.73
C LYS A 44 8.68 -8.79 17.13
N LYS A 45 8.84 -9.46 18.25
CA LYS A 45 7.79 -10.23 18.92
C LYS A 45 6.88 -9.32 19.73
N THR A 46 5.57 -9.46 19.57
CA THR A 46 4.57 -8.69 20.31
C THR A 46 4.72 -8.89 21.81
N GLY A 47 4.78 -7.80 22.57
CA GLY A 47 4.97 -7.82 24.02
C GLY A 47 6.42 -8.00 24.49
N ASN A 48 7.34 -8.32 23.58
CA ASN A 48 8.77 -8.42 23.83
C ASN A 48 9.54 -7.29 23.12
N GLY A 49 10.86 -7.27 23.33
CA GLY A 49 11.77 -6.37 22.63
C GLY A 49 11.98 -6.73 21.16
N GLU A 50 12.78 -5.91 20.50
CA GLU A 50 13.27 -6.11 19.15
C GLU A 50 14.58 -6.90 19.19
N PHE A 51 14.71 -7.89 18.31
CA PHE A 51 15.92 -8.65 18.06
C PHE A 51 16.50 -8.23 16.71
N THR A 52 17.80 -7.94 16.68
CA THR A 52 18.51 -7.58 15.46
C THR A 52 19.82 -8.34 15.39
N ASP A 53 20.09 -8.98 14.25
CA ASP A 53 21.36 -9.66 14.04
C ASP A 53 21.87 -9.56 12.60
N LYS A 54 23.19 -9.70 12.44
CA LYS A 54 23.87 -9.76 11.14
C LYS A 54 24.12 -11.22 10.77
N VAL A 55 23.64 -11.58 9.60
CA VAL A 55 23.58 -12.97 9.11
C VAL A 55 23.98 -13.01 7.64
N GLN A 56 24.18 -14.21 7.10
CA GLN A 56 24.46 -14.39 5.68
C GLN A 56 23.26 -15.04 4.99
N CYS A 57 22.53 -14.27 4.17
CA CYS A 57 21.47 -14.80 3.32
C CYS A 57 21.83 -14.53 1.85
N PRO A 58 22.51 -15.47 1.16
CA PRO A 58 22.93 -15.28 -0.22
C PRO A 58 21.72 -15.28 -1.19
N THR A 59 20.63 -15.97 -0.85
CA THR A 59 19.40 -15.98 -1.65
C THR A 59 18.16 -15.81 -0.76
N HIS A 60 16.99 -15.66 -1.40
CA HIS A 60 15.71 -15.64 -0.69
C HIS A 60 15.41 -16.96 0.00
N LYS A 61 15.95 -18.10 -0.46
CA LYS A 61 15.76 -19.37 0.23
C LYS A 61 16.32 -19.33 1.65
N GLU A 62 17.59 -18.96 1.80
CA GLU A 62 18.21 -18.86 3.13
C GLU A 62 17.56 -17.76 3.97
N ALA A 63 17.05 -16.70 3.34
CA ALA A 63 16.29 -15.66 4.06
C ALA A 63 14.95 -16.20 4.62
N ILE A 64 14.23 -17.03 3.86
CA ILE A 64 13.00 -17.66 4.35
C ILE A 64 13.30 -18.72 5.41
N GLU A 65 14.34 -19.54 5.23
CA GLU A 65 14.79 -20.50 6.26
C GLU A 65 15.11 -19.78 7.57
N LEU A 66 15.87 -18.68 7.51
CA LEU A 66 16.17 -17.85 8.68
C LEU A 66 14.91 -17.28 9.35
N ILE A 67 13.92 -16.85 8.57
CA ILE A 67 12.65 -16.39 9.13
C ILE A 67 12.01 -17.53 9.92
N ILE A 68 11.92 -18.74 9.35
CA ILE A 68 11.33 -19.90 10.03
C ILE A 68 12.10 -20.26 11.31
N ASP A 69 13.43 -20.28 11.25
CA ASP A 69 14.28 -20.54 12.42
C ASP A 69 14.02 -19.50 13.53
N MET A 70 13.90 -18.22 13.16
CA MET A 70 13.56 -17.15 14.10
C MET A 70 12.16 -17.32 14.69
N LEU A 71 11.19 -17.78 13.91
CA LEU A 71 9.83 -18.03 14.40
C LEU A 71 9.77 -19.20 15.40
N LEU A 72 10.67 -20.18 15.26
CA LEU A 72 10.80 -21.36 16.13
C LEU A 72 11.77 -21.17 17.30
N ASP A 73 12.49 -20.04 17.34
CA ASP A 73 13.48 -19.77 18.37
C ASP A 73 12.88 -19.83 19.78
N LYS A 74 13.63 -20.37 20.73
CA LYS A 74 13.12 -20.62 22.10
C LYS A 74 12.89 -19.34 22.88
N GLU A 75 13.62 -18.26 22.59
CA GLU A 75 13.55 -16.99 23.30
C GLU A 75 12.70 -15.98 22.52
N HIS A 76 13.02 -15.83 21.23
CA HIS A 76 12.47 -14.81 20.34
C HIS A 76 11.31 -15.33 19.49
N GLY A 77 11.15 -16.64 19.32
CA GLY A 77 10.11 -17.25 18.49
C GLY A 77 8.69 -17.10 19.03
N VAL A 78 7.73 -17.37 18.15
CA VAL A 78 6.29 -17.22 18.40
C VAL A 78 5.47 -18.47 18.08
N ILE A 79 6.10 -19.50 17.53
CA ILE A 79 5.53 -20.82 17.31
C ILE A 79 6.48 -21.87 17.88
N SER A 80 5.93 -23.01 18.30
CA SER A 80 6.71 -24.15 18.81
C SER A 80 6.98 -25.21 17.75
N ASP A 81 6.14 -25.27 16.71
CA ASP A 81 6.26 -26.21 15.60
C ASP A 81 5.82 -25.56 14.28
N LEU A 82 6.44 -25.95 13.18
CA LEU A 82 6.15 -25.41 11.85
C LEU A 82 4.70 -25.69 11.41
N SER A 83 4.11 -26.80 11.87
CA SER A 83 2.71 -27.17 11.56
C SER A 83 1.67 -26.24 12.17
N GLU A 84 2.06 -25.32 13.07
CA GLU A 84 1.16 -24.27 13.57
C GLU A 84 0.79 -23.25 12.47
N ILE A 85 1.68 -23.06 11.48
CA ILE A 85 1.42 -22.26 10.29
C ILE A 85 0.45 -23.03 9.40
N GLY A 86 -0.79 -22.56 9.32
CA GLY A 86 -1.83 -23.15 8.48
C GLY A 86 -1.88 -22.59 7.07
N ALA A 87 -1.28 -21.42 6.82
CA ALA A 87 -1.25 -20.79 5.51
C ALA A 87 -0.11 -19.77 5.38
N VAL A 88 0.37 -19.58 4.14
CA VAL A 88 1.31 -18.50 3.78
C VAL A 88 0.70 -17.58 2.73
N GLY A 89 0.50 -16.30 3.05
CA GLY A 89 0.03 -15.28 2.11
C GLY A 89 1.17 -14.47 1.51
N HIS A 90 1.30 -14.48 0.18
CA HIS A 90 2.36 -13.79 -0.57
C HIS A 90 1.83 -12.53 -1.23
N ARG A 91 2.46 -11.39 -0.97
CA ARG A 91 2.19 -10.18 -1.75
C ARG A 91 2.81 -10.32 -3.15
N VAL A 92 2.01 -10.14 -4.18
CA VAL A 92 2.44 -10.15 -5.57
C VAL A 92 2.12 -8.79 -6.19
N LEU A 93 3.09 -8.17 -6.87
CA LEU A 93 2.85 -6.86 -7.46
C LEU A 93 1.72 -6.91 -8.50
N HIS A 94 1.70 -7.92 -9.37
CA HIS A 94 0.87 -7.91 -10.58
C HIS A 94 0.10 -9.21 -10.79
N GLY A 95 -1.23 -9.12 -10.90
CA GLY A 95 -2.12 -10.24 -11.27
C GLY A 95 -2.51 -10.27 -12.75
N GLY A 96 -2.20 -9.20 -13.48
CA GLY A 96 -2.64 -9.08 -14.87
C GLY A 96 -4.16 -9.05 -14.93
N GLU A 97 -4.70 -9.57 -16.02
CA GLU A 97 -6.15 -9.86 -16.13
C GLU A 97 -6.48 -11.28 -15.66
N SER A 98 -5.46 -12.11 -15.41
CA SER A 98 -5.62 -13.51 -15.02
C SER A 98 -6.08 -13.67 -13.57
N PHE A 99 -5.57 -12.81 -12.68
CA PHE A 99 -5.88 -12.86 -11.26
C PHE A 99 -6.61 -11.60 -10.80
N ILE A 100 -7.94 -11.68 -10.82
CA ILE A 100 -8.84 -10.58 -10.40
C ILE A 100 -9.19 -10.59 -8.91
N LYS A 101 -8.78 -11.64 -8.19
CA LYS A 101 -8.93 -11.83 -6.76
C LYS A 101 -7.76 -12.68 -6.25
N SER A 102 -7.51 -12.69 -4.96
CA SER A 102 -6.52 -13.57 -4.33
C SER A 102 -6.79 -15.04 -4.67
N ALA A 103 -5.73 -15.84 -4.79
CA ALA A 103 -5.81 -17.23 -5.25
C ALA A 103 -4.83 -18.14 -4.50
N LEU A 104 -5.13 -19.44 -4.44
CA LEU A 104 -4.17 -20.45 -4.03
C LEU A 104 -3.06 -20.57 -5.08
N ILE A 105 -1.85 -20.87 -4.65
CA ILE A 105 -0.73 -21.14 -5.57
C ILE A 105 -0.56 -22.64 -5.76
N ASP A 106 -0.76 -23.07 -7.00
CA ASP A 106 -0.29 -24.34 -7.53
C ASP A 106 0.73 -24.08 -8.66
N ASP A 107 1.14 -25.13 -9.37
CA ASP A 107 2.12 -25.00 -10.43
C ASP A 107 1.57 -24.27 -11.67
N GLU A 108 0.26 -24.34 -11.92
CA GLU A 108 -0.40 -23.61 -13.02
C GLU A 108 -0.49 -22.11 -12.71
N ALA A 109 -0.87 -21.76 -11.49
CA ALA A 109 -0.91 -20.40 -10.99
C ALA A 109 0.50 -19.79 -11.01
N LEU A 110 1.52 -20.52 -10.54
CA LEU A 110 2.92 -20.06 -10.59
C LEU A 110 3.40 -19.85 -12.02
N ALA A 111 3.07 -20.77 -12.95
CA ALA A 111 3.40 -20.60 -14.37
C ALA A 111 2.70 -19.37 -14.97
N THR A 112 1.48 -19.07 -14.53
CA THR A 112 0.72 -17.90 -14.98
C THR A 112 1.37 -16.61 -14.46
N ILE A 113 1.75 -16.52 -13.18
CA ILE A 113 2.46 -15.37 -12.63
C ILE A 113 3.79 -15.13 -13.36
N LYS A 114 4.54 -16.19 -13.69
CA LYS A 114 5.79 -16.07 -14.46
C LYS A 114 5.57 -15.42 -15.83
N LYS A 115 4.45 -15.68 -16.50
CA LYS A 115 4.11 -15.03 -17.79
C LYS A 115 3.84 -13.54 -17.63
N LEU A 116 3.52 -13.05 -16.43
CA LEU A 116 3.25 -11.65 -16.13
C LEU A 116 4.51 -10.83 -15.78
N ILE A 117 5.70 -11.45 -15.73
CA ILE A 117 6.97 -10.74 -15.49
C ILE A 117 7.14 -9.50 -16.38
N PRO A 118 6.80 -9.49 -17.68
CA PRO A 118 6.93 -8.30 -18.51
C PRO A 118 6.13 -7.08 -18.03
N LEU A 119 5.05 -7.28 -17.25
CA LEU A 119 4.24 -6.19 -16.67
C LEU A 119 4.89 -5.57 -15.42
N GLY A 120 5.81 -6.28 -14.77
CA GLY A 120 6.48 -5.82 -13.55
C GLY A 120 7.92 -6.34 -13.42
N PRO A 121 8.82 -6.07 -14.37
CA PRO A 121 10.11 -6.75 -14.47
C PRO A 121 11.06 -6.48 -13.30
N LEU A 122 10.87 -5.38 -12.57
CA LEU A 122 11.69 -5.02 -11.40
C LEU A 122 11.22 -5.66 -10.08
N HIS A 123 9.99 -6.18 -10.03
CA HIS A 123 9.35 -6.60 -8.79
C HIS A 123 8.88 -8.06 -8.85
N MET A 124 8.24 -8.45 -9.96
CA MET A 124 7.69 -9.80 -10.15
C MET A 124 8.73 -10.91 -9.96
N PRO A 125 9.98 -10.81 -10.47
CA PRO A 125 10.98 -11.85 -10.22
C PRO A 125 11.26 -12.09 -8.74
N ALA A 126 11.29 -11.04 -7.92
CA ALA A 126 11.52 -11.16 -6.48
C ALA A 126 10.32 -11.76 -5.75
N ASN A 127 9.09 -11.40 -6.14
CA ASN A 127 7.89 -12.03 -5.59
C ASN A 127 7.86 -13.53 -5.91
N ILE A 128 8.14 -13.91 -7.16
CA ILE A 128 8.18 -15.31 -7.62
C ILE A 128 9.26 -16.09 -6.86
N MET A 129 10.46 -15.53 -6.72
CA MET A 129 11.55 -16.17 -5.99
C MET A 129 11.17 -16.42 -4.52
N GLY A 130 10.51 -15.45 -3.87
CA GLY A 130 10.00 -15.62 -2.51
C GLY A 130 8.94 -16.72 -2.39
N ILE A 131 8.03 -16.81 -3.37
CA ILE A 131 7.01 -17.87 -3.44
C ILE A 131 7.66 -19.24 -3.59
N GLU A 132 8.61 -19.38 -4.53
CA GLU A 132 9.32 -20.64 -4.78
C GLU A 132 10.14 -21.08 -3.57
N ALA A 133 10.93 -20.17 -3.00
CA ALA A 133 11.69 -20.41 -1.78
C ALA A 133 10.80 -20.88 -0.63
N ALA A 134 9.70 -20.17 -0.38
CA ALA A 134 8.80 -20.54 0.70
C ALA A 134 8.11 -21.89 0.46
N ARG A 135 7.71 -22.21 -0.78
CA ARG A 135 7.11 -23.52 -1.11
C ARG A 135 8.12 -24.67 -0.94
N GLU A 136 9.40 -24.41 -1.16
CA GLU A 136 10.46 -25.39 -0.93
C GLU A 136 10.69 -25.63 0.58
N VAL A 137 10.68 -24.57 1.39
CA VAL A 137 10.86 -24.65 2.85
C VAL A 137 9.62 -25.20 3.56
N MET A 138 8.42 -24.93 3.04
CA MET A 138 7.13 -25.29 3.64
C MET A 138 6.22 -26.07 2.67
N PRO A 139 6.64 -27.24 2.15
CA PRO A 139 5.96 -27.90 1.03
C PRO A 139 4.55 -28.42 1.35
N ASN A 140 4.26 -28.64 2.63
CA ASN A 140 2.96 -29.18 3.07
C ASN A 140 1.99 -28.09 3.56
N ILE A 141 2.44 -26.82 3.59
CA ILE A 141 1.60 -25.70 3.99
C ILE A 141 1.01 -25.10 2.71
N PRO A 142 -0.29 -24.77 2.67
CA PRO A 142 -0.89 -24.14 1.51
C PRO A 142 -0.50 -22.65 1.42
N HIS A 143 -0.26 -22.21 0.19
CA HIS A 143 0.20 -20.85 -0.10
C HIS A 143 -0.85 -20.10 -0.92
N ALA A 144 -1.01 -18.81 -0.65
CA ALA A 144 -1.90 -17.92 -1.36
C ALA A 144 -1.13 -16.73 -1.95
N ILE A 145 -1.60 -16.20 -3.07
CA ILE A 145 -1.11 -14.97 -3.69
C ILE A 145 -2.18 -13.88 -3.56
N ILE A 146 -1.72 -12.69 -3.18
CA ILE A 146 -2.56 -11.50 -3.02
C ILE A 146 -1.95 -10.41 -3.88
N MET A 147 -2.68 -10.02 -4.94
CA MET A 147 -2.16 -9.13 -5.97
C MET A 147 -2.53 -7.69 -5.69
N ASP A 148 -1.55 -6.79 -5.74
CA ASP A 148 -1.81 -5.35 -5.60
C ASP A 148 -2.75 -4.80 -6.69
N THR A 149 -2.87 -5.49 -7.83
CA THR A 149 -3.72 -5.10 -8.97
C THR A 149 -5.16 -5.64 -8.87
N ALA A 150 -5.48 -6.57 -7.97
CA ALA A 150 -6.77 -7.27 -7.96
C ALA A 150 -7.96 -6.34 -7.67
N TRP A 151 -7.82 -5.46 -6.66
CA TRP A 151 -8.83 -4.44 -6.31
C TRP A 151 -9.30 -3.60 -7.50
N HIS A 152 -8.40 -3.33 -8.44
CA HIS A 152 -8.64 -2.42 -9.55
C HIS A 152 -9.31 -3.08 -10.75
N GLN A 153 -9.51 -4.41 -10.73
CA GLN A 153 -10.09 -5.13 -11.88
C GLN A 153 -11.57 -4.82 -12.12
N THR A 154 -12.21 -4.05 -11.24
CA THR A 154 -13.56 -3.50 -11.42
C THR A 154 -13.60 -2.24 -12.28
N MET A 155 -12.45 -1.64 -12.64
CA MET A 155 -12.41 -0.43 -13.47
C MET A 155 -13.12 -0.65 -14.82
N PRO A 156 -13.98 0.30 -15.27
CA PRO A 156 -14.59 0.22 -16.59
C PRO A 156 -13.54 0.47 -17.68
N LYS A 157 -13.84 0.01 -18.91
CA LYS A 157 -12.98 0.20 -20.10
C LYS A 157 -12.51 1.64 -20.30
N ALA A 158 -13.38 2.61 -20.01
CA ALA A 158 -13.07 4.03 -20.17
C ALA A 158 -11.94 4.51 -19.24
N SER A 159 -11.76 3.88 -18.08
CA SER A 159 -10.74 4.27 -17.09
C SER A 159 -9.42 3.53 -17.31
N TYR A 160 -9.47 2.27 -17.81
CA TYR A 160 -8.25 1.48 -17.98
C TYR A 160 -7.63 1.49 -19.37
N MET A 161 -8.37 1.84 -20.41
CA MET A 161 -7.82 1.89 -21.77
C MET A 161 -7.04 3.19 -21.97
N TYR A 162 -5.80 3.08 -22.46
CA TYR A 162 -5.07 4.25 -22.93
C TYR A 162 -5.45 4.62 -24.36
N ALA A 163 -5.44 5.92 -24.68
CA ALA A 163 -5.66 6.44 -26.03
C ALA A 163 -4.40 6.30 -26.91
N VAL A 164 -3.96 5.05 -27.09
CA VAL A 164 -2.79 4.62 -27.90
C VAL A 164 -3.26 3.57 -28.92
N PRO A 165 -2.42 3.09 -29.86
CA PRO A 165 -2.84 2.05 -30.80
C PRO A 165 -3.47 0.85 -30.08
N TYR A 166 -4.69 0.48 -30.48
CA TYR A 166 -5.46 -0.57 -29.80
C TYR A 166 -4.73 -1.92 -29.78
N SER A 167 -3.86 -2.15 -30.78
CA SER A 167 -3.00 -3.34 -30.84
C SER A 167 -2.11 -3.51 -29.60
N TRP A 168 -1.72 -2.41 -28.93
CA TRP A 168 -0.89 -2.48 -27.72
C TRP A 168 -1.64 -3.12 -26.56
N TYR A 169 -2.94 -2.87 -26.44
CA TYR A 169 -3.79 -3.58 -25.48
C TYR A 169 -3.91 -5.05 -25.87
N THR A 170 -4.30 -5.35 -27.11
CA THR A 170 -4.61 -6.73 -27.52
C THR A 170 -3.38 -7.66 -27.61
N GLN A 171 -2.19 -7.12 -27.87
CA GLN A 171 -0.97 -7.92 -28.07
C GLN A 171 -0.01 -7.87 -26.87
N TYR A 172 0.00 -6.76 -26.12
CA TYR A 172 0.96 -6.52 -25.03
C TYR A 172 0.30 -6.18 -23.70
N ASN A 173 -1.03 -6.27 -23.62
CA ASN A 173 -1.82 -6.00 -22.42
C ASN A 173 -1.56 -4.61 -21.82
N VAL A 174 -1.31 -3.61 -22.69
CA VAL A 174 -1.14 -2.21 -22.30
C VAL A 174 -2.49 -1.63 -21.88
N ARG A 175 -2.66 -1.49 -20.57
CA ARG A 175 -3.81 -0.89 -19.89
C ARG A 175 -3.41 -0.40 -18.51
N ARG A 176 -4.27 0.38 -17.87
CA ARG A 176 -4.18 0.65 -16.43
C ARG A 176 -4.47 -0.62 -15.64
N TYR A 177 -3.59 -0.95 -14.71
CA TYR A 177 -3.81 -2.01 -13.72
C TYR A 177 -3.97 -1.44 -12.31
N GLY A 178 -3.19 -0.41 -11.95
CA GLY A 178 -3.20 0.15 -10.60
C GLY A 178 -2.54 -0.76 -9.56
N PHE A 179 -2.09 -0.17 -8.45
CA PHE A 179 -1.39 -0.88 -7.36
C PHE A 179 -1.89 -0.39 -6.00
N HIS A 180 -1.29 -0.88 -4.91
CA HIS A 180 -1.75 -0.63 -3.53
C HIS A 180 -3.18 -1.13 -3.24
N GLY A 181 -3.65 -2.15 -3.97
CA GLY A 181 -5.00 -2.68 -3.87
C GLY A 181 -5.39 -3.12 -2.46
N THR A 182 -4.51 -3.83 -1.75
CA THR A 182 -4.74 -4.25 -0.35
C THR A 182 -4.96 -3.06 0.58
N SER A 183 -4.19 -1.98 0.41
CA SER A 183 -4.38 -0.75 1.18
C SER A 183 -5.74 -0.11 0.90
N TYR A 184 -6.17 -0.11 -0.36
CA TYR A 184 -7.49 0.40 -0.74
C TYR A 184 -8.64 -0.45 -0.21
N VAL A 185 -8.53 -1.78 -0.24
CA VAL A 185 -9.52 -2.69 0.37
C VAL A 185 -9.71 -2.32 1.84
N TYR A 186 -8.61 -2.28 2.61
CA TYR A 186 -8.67 -2.00 4.05
C TYR A 186 -9.32 -0.64 4.32
N THR A 187 -8.78 0.41 3.71
CA THR A 187 -9.20 1.79 4.01
C THR A 187 -10.58 2.13 3.48
N ALA A 188 -11.03 1.55 2.36
CA ALA A 188 -12.39 1.71 1.86
C ALA A 188 -13.42 1.13 2.85
N LYS A 189 -13.15 -0.09 3.34
CA LYS A 189 -14.03 -0.77 4.30
C LYS A 189 -14.06 -0.05 5.65
N ARG A 190 -12.91 0.39 6.15
CA ARG A 190 -12.84 1.22 7.37
C ARG A 190 -13.58 2.54 7.22
N ALA A 191 -13.42 3.25 6.11
CA ALA A 191 -14.15 4.49 5.85
C ALA A 191 -15.67 4.26 5.82
N ALA A 192 -16.16 3.15 5.24
CA ALA A 192 -17.57 2.79 5.26
C ALA A 192 -18.11 2.62 6.69
N VAL A 193 -17.35 1.94 7.55
CA VAL A 193 -17.69 1.79 8.99
C VAL A 193 -17.79 3.15 9.69
N LEU A 194 -16.82 4.04 9.48
CA LEU A 194 -16.82 5.39 10.08
C LEU A 194 -17.96 6.29 9.56
N LEU A 195 -18.36 6.08 8.30
CA LEU A 195 -19.52 6.75 7.71
C LEU A 195 -20.85 6.19 8.23
N GLY A 196 -20.86 4.99 8.84
CA GLY A 196 -22.08 4.27 9.22
C GLY A 196 -22.86 3.76 8.00
N LYS A 197 -22.15 3.33 6.95
CA LYS A 197 -22.72 2.87 5.67
C LYS A 197 -22.23 1.47 5.32
N ASP A 198 -23.03 0.72 4.56
CA ASP A 198 -22.55 -0.47 3.86
C ASP A 198 -21.50 -0.04 2.81
N PRO A 199 -20.37 -0.77 2.64
CA PRO A 199 -19.40 -0.49 1.60
C PRO A 199 -19.99 -0.19 0.23
N LYS A 200 -21.04 -0.92 -0.20
CA LYS A 200 -21.68 -0.73 -1.51
C LYS A 200 -22.39 0.62 -1.68
N ASP A 201 -22.63 1.34 -0.58
CA ASP A 201 -23.34 2.62 -0.57
C ASP A 201 -22.39 3.82 -0.42
N THR A 202 -21.07 3.58 -0.54
CA THR A 202 -20.02 4.60 -0.37
C THR A 202 -19.34 4.98 -1.68
N ASN A 203 -19.08 6.28 -1.82
CA ASN A 203 -18.20 6.84 -2.84
C ASN A 203 -17.03 7.55 -2.16
N LEU A 204 -15.80 7.11 -2.42
CA LEU A 204 -14.61 7.54 -1.70
C LEU A 204 -13.53 8.00 -2.66
N ILE A 205 -12.72 8.96 -2.22
CA ILE A 205 -11.41 9.24 -2.83
C ILE A 205 -10.35 8.84 -1.82
N ILE A 206 -9.54 7.83 -2.14
CA ILE A 206 -8.52 7.31 -1.21
C ILE A 206 -7.14 7.73 -1.70
N CYS A 207 -6.42 8.42 -0.83
CA CYS A 207 -5.07 8.94 -1.00
C CYS A 207 -4.06 8.10 -0.22
N HIS A 208 -3.50 7.08 -0.87
CA HIS A 208 -2.37 6.32 -0.33
C HIS A 208 -1.09 7.10 -0.62
N ILE A 209 -0.59 7.87 0.35
CA ILE A 209 0.58 8.74 0.17
C ILE A 209 1.73 8.20 1.02
N GLY A 210 2.68 7.55 0.36
CA GLY A 210 3.92 7.05 0.95
C GLY A 210 5.12 7.44 0.09
N ASN A 211 6.19 6.63 0.14
CA ASN A 211 7.32 6.83 -0.76
C ASN A 211 6.91 6.58 -2.23
N GLY A 212 6.16 5.50 -2.46
CA GLY A 212 5.24 5.39 -3.59
C GLY A 212 3.88 5.95 -3.19
N ALA A 213 3.21 6.64 -4.11
CA ALA A 213 1.94 7.28 -3.81
C ALA A 213 0.95 7.08 -4.95
N SER A 214 -0.30 6.79 -4.61
CA SER A 214 -1.38 6.68 -5.59
C SER A 214 -2.72 7.06 -4.98
N MET A 215 -3.67 7.39 -5.86
CA MET A 215 -5.05 7.65 -5.49
C MET A 215 -6.01 6.70 -6.20
N CYS A 216 -7.14 6.40 -5.56
CA CYS A 216 -8.21 5.57 -6.12
C CYS A 216 -9.57 6.28 -5.95
N ALA A 217 -10.37 6.25 -7.00
CA ALA A 217 -11.78 6.61 -6.98
C ALA A 217 -12.60 5.34 -6.73
N VAL A 218 -13.37 5.35 -5.65
CA VAL A 218 -14.24 4.25 -5.25
C VAL A 218 -15.68 4.69 -5.45
N LYS A 219 -16.46 3.92 -6.22
CA LYS A 219 -17.88 4.17 -6.45
C LYS A 219 -18.67 2.94 -6.06
N ASN A 220 -19.66 3.11 -5.19
CA ASN A 220 -20.46 2.00 -4.66
C ASN A 220 -19.59 0.84 -4.14
N GLY A 221 -18.52 1.18 -3.42
CA GLY A 221 -17.61 0.21 -2.80
C GLY A 221 -16.57 -0.45 -3.71
N VAL A 222 -16.56 -0.20 -5.02
CA VAL A 222 -15.59 -0.78 -5.98
C VAL A 222 -14.70 0.28 -6.63
N CYS A 223 -13.50 -0.12 -7.06
CA CYS A 223 -12.60 0.76 -7.82
C CYS A 223 -13.21 1.11 -9.19
N VAL A 224 -13.27 2.40 -9.50
CA VAL A 224 -13.64 2.89 -10.84
C VAL A 224 -12.51 3.63 -11.55
N ASP A 225 -11.54 4.17 -10.82
CA ASP A 225 -10.31 4.71 -11.40
C ASP A 225 -9.16 4.72 -10.38
N THR A 226 -7.92 4.77 -10.86
CA THR A 226 -6.71 4.85 -10.03
C THR A 226 -5.56 5.55 -10.73
N SER A 227 -4.72 6.26 -9.97
CA SER A 227 -3.72 7.14 -10.57
C SER A 227 -2.55 6.38 -11.18
N MET A 228 -2.20 5.23 -10.60
CA MET A 228 -1.15 4.38 -11.16
C MET A 228 -1.66 3.62 -12.38
N GLY A 229 -0.73 3.33 -13.28
CA GLY A 229 -1.01 2.90 -14.64
C GLY A 229 -0.82 1.42 -14.88
N LEU A 230 -0.24 1.13 -16.05
CA LEU A 230 0.43 -0.13 -16.36
C LEU A 230 1.53 -0.45 -15.34
N THR A 231 2.24 0.58 -14.87
CA THR A 231 3.32 0.47 -13.90
C THR A 231 3.09 1.45 -12.74
N PRO A 232 3.80 1.28 -11.61
CA PRO A 232 3.74 2.23 -10.49
C PRO A 232 4.33 3.63 -10.79
N LEU A 233 4.69 3.94 -12.04
CA LEU A 233 5.30 5.22 -12.42
C LEU A 233 4.25 6.32 -12.67
N GLU A 234 3.09 5.98 -13.22
CA GLU A 234 2.03 6.95 -13.54
C GLU A 234 1.40 7.54 -12.28
N GLY A 235 0.89 8.77 -12.40
CA GLY A 235 0.06 9.41 -11.41
C GLY A 235 0.78 10.50 -10.64
N LEU A 236 0.88 10.29 -9.32
CA LEU A 236 1.37 11.28 -8.40
C LEU A 236 2.88 11.49 -8.50
N ILE A 237 3.34 12.66 -8.04
CA ILE A 237 4.76 12.86 -7.74
C ILE A 237 5.11 12.00 -6.53
N MET A 238 6.19 11.23 -6.63
CA MET A 238 6.63 10.31 -5.58
C MET A 238 8.03 10.66 -5.08
N GLY A 239 8.61 9.84 -4.21
CA GLY A 239 9.96 10.13 -3.67
C GLY A 239 11.02 10.19 -4.75
N THR A 240 11.00 9.19 -5.64
CA THR A 240 11.97 9.06 -6.75
C THR A 240 11.34 8.87 -8.12
N ARG A 241 10.00 8.71 -8.18
CA ARG A 241 9.25 8.52 -9.42
C ARG A 241 8.65 9.83 -9.91
N SER A 242 8.66 10.03 -11.23
CA SER A 242 8.20 11.27 -11.85
C SER A 242 6.69 11.52 -11.69
N GLY A 243 5.88 10.47 -11.68
CA GLY A 243 4.45 10.62 -11.92
C GLY A 243 4.17 11.00 -13.38
N ASP A 244 2.98 11.56 -13.60
CA ASP A 244 2.54 12.00 -14.93
C ASP A 244 3.38 13.14 -15.49
N LEU A 245 3.80 12.98 -16.74
CA LEU A 245 4.53 13.96 -17.54
C LEU A 245 4.10 13.86 -19.01
N ASP A 246 4.51 14.82 -19.83
CA ASP A 246 4.32 14.77 -21.28
C ASP A 246 5.18 13.63 -21.89
N PRO A 247 4.58 12.61 -22.54
CA PRO A 247 5.33 11.52 -23.17
C PRO A 247 6.39 11.98 -24.19
N ALA A 248 6.22 13.16 -24.82
CA ALA A 248 7.19 13.71 -25.78
C ALA A 248 8.52 14.11 -25.13
N ILE A 249 8.57 14.29 -23.81
CA ILE A 249 9.81 14.57 -23.06
C ILE A 249 10.81 13.42 -23.20
N LEU A 250 10.34 12.17 -23.22
CA LEU A 250 11.19 10.98 -23.26
C LEU A 250 12.10 10.98 -24.50
N PRO A 251 11.57 10.97 -25.75
CA PRO A 251 12.42 11.01 -26.94
C PRO A 251 13.19 12.34 -27.05
N TYR A 252 12.63 13.46 -26.59
CA TYR A 252 13.31 14.75 -26.59
C TYR A 252 14.63 14.71 -25.79
N VAL A 253 14.60 14.12 -24.60
CA VAL A 253 15.78 13.99 -23.72
C VAL A 253 16.72 12.91 -24.25
N MET A 254 16.20 11.72 -24.58
CA MET A 254 17.00 10.59 -25.07
C MET A 254 17.83 10.97 -26.30
N ASN A 255 17.24 11.69 -27.26
CA ASN A 255 17.93 12.12 -28.47
C ASN A 255 19.07 13.13 -28.20
N ARG A 256 19.04 13.84 -27.06
CA ARG A 256 20.09 14.82 -26.68
C ARG A 256 21.17 14.24 -25.79
N THR A 257 20.80 13.31 -24.91
CA THR A 257 21.72 12.71 -23.94
C THR A 257 22.34 11.42 -24.44
N GLY A 258 21.78 10.81 -25.50
CA GLY A 258 22.14 9.48 -25.95
C GLY A 258 21.64 8.37 -25.03
N MET A 259 20.76 8.67 -24.07
CA MET A 259 20.22 7.68 -23.14
C MET A 259 19.43 6.60 -23.88
N ASN A 260 19.67 5.35 -23.50
CA ASN A 260 18.84 4.23 -23.94
C ASN A 260 17.56 4.09 -23.09
N VAL A 261 16.67 3.18 -23.48
CA VAL A 261 15.37 2.95 -22.83
C VAL A 261 15.53 2.60 -21.35
N LYS A 262 16.52 1.77 -20.98
CA LYS A 262 16.76 1.35 -19.60
C LYS A 262 17.26 2.50 -18.73
N GLU A 263 18.10 3.37 -19.28
CA GLU A 263 18.58 4.57 -18.59
C GLU A 263 17.47 5.59 -18.39
N MET A 264 16.58 5.76 -19.37
CA MET A 264 15.40 6.61 -19.24
C MET A 264 14.43 6.06 -18.19
N ASP A 265 14.09 4.77 -18.27
CA ASP A 265 13.22 4.11 -17.27
C ASP A 265 13.79 4.25 -15.85
N SER A 266 15.10 3.99 -15.68
CA SER A 266 15.76 4.18 -14.38
C SER A 266 15.77 5.64 -13.94
N SER A 267 15.88 6.61 -14.85
CA SER A 267 15.86 8.03 -14.50
C SER A 267 14.48 8.45 -14.01
N LEU A 268 13.41 7.97 -14.68
CA LEU A 268 12.03 8.25 -14.30
C LEU A 268 11.62 7.55 -13.00
N ASN A 269 12.15 6.35 -12.71
CA ASN A 269 11.79 5.60 -11.50
C ASN A 269 12.66 5.91 -10.27
N LYS A 270 13.95 6.24 -10.46
CA LYS A 270 14.93 6.32 -9.36
C LYS A 270 15.59 7.68 -9.19
N LYS A 271 15.50 8.59 -10.18
CA LYS A 271 16.19 9.89 -10.17
C LYS A 271 15.25 11.09 -10.37
N SER A 272 13.94 10.85 -10.36
CA SER A 272 12.90 11.87 -10.58
C SER A 272 12.14 12.13 -9.27
N GLY A 273 10.91 12.62 -9.35
CA GLY A 273 10.09 12.90 -8.16
C GLY A 273 10.71 13.99 -7.28
N LEU A 274 10.49 13.89 -5.97
CA LEU A 274 11.09 14.83 -5.02
C LEU A 274 12.63 14.85 -5.11
N LEU A 275 13.25 13.68 -5.28
CA LEU A 275 14.70 13.56 -5.43
C LEU A 275 15.20 14.37 -6.62
N GLY A 276 14.55 14.27 -7.77
CA GLY A 276 14.92 15.03 -8.96
C GLY A 276 14.67 16.53 -8.83
N LEU A 277 13.66 16.95 -8.06
CA LEU A 277 13.31 18.36 -7.87
C LEU A 277 14.23 19.08 -6.87
N CYS A 278 14.52 18.43 -5.74
CA CYS A 278 15.19 19.09 -4.60
C CYS A 278 16.38 18.32 -4.01
N GLY A 279 16.74 17.16 -4.57
CA GLY A 279 17.87 16.35 -4.10
C GLY A 279 17.54 15.46 -2.89
N MET A 280 16.29 15.43 -2.43
CA MET A 280 15.84 14.66 -1.26
C MET A 280 14.57 13.86 -1.61
N SER A 281 14.41 12.66 -1.07
CA SER A 281 13.22 11.81 -1.31
C SER A 281 12.35 11.60 -0.06
N ASP A 282 12.93 11.75 1.13
CA ASP A 282 12.19 11.71 2.40
C ASP A 282 11.44 13.02 2.61
N ARG A 283 10.11 12.95 2.80
CA ARG A 283 9.27 14.14 2.97
C ARG A 283 9.58 14.92 4.23
N ARG A 284 10.16 14.29 5.26
CA ARG A 284 10.56 14.97 6.49
C ARG A 284 11.71 15.92 6.21
N ASP A 285 12.73 15.43 5.51
CA ASP A 285 13.89 16.23 5.11
C ASP A 285 13.48 17.37 4.16
N VAL A 286 12.60 17.07 3.20
CA VAL A 286 12.05 18.09 2.28
C VAL A 286 11.29 19.17 3.05
N ARG A 287 10.42 18.80 3.99
CA ARG A 287 9.69 19.75 4.84
C ARG A 287 10.64 20.62 5.64
N ASP A 288 11.63 20.02 6.30
CA ASP A 288 12.56 20.74 7.16
C ASP A 288 13.46 21.69 6.34
N ALA A 289 13.88 21.26 5.15
CA ALA A 289 14.60 22.12 4.21
C ALA A 289 13.75 23.30 3.73
N ALA A 290 12.46 23.07 3.39
CA ALA A 290 11.55 24.13 2.98
C ALA A 290 11.32 25.15 4.10
N ALA A 291 11.12 24.68 5.34
CA ALA A 291 10.99 25.53 6.53
C ALA A 291 12.25 26.38 6.79
N ASN A 292 13.42 25.89 6.39
CA ASN A 292 14.71 26.61 6.46
C ASN A 292 15.00 27.47 5.22
N GLY A 293 14.02 27.71 4.34
CA GLY A 293 14.13 28.61 3.19
C GLY A 293 14.67 27.98 1.90
N ASN A 294 14.74 26.65 1.80
CA ASN A 294 15.11 25.99 0.55
C ASN A 294 13.96 26.07 -0.47
N GLU A 295 14.12 26.95 -1.47
CA GLU A 295 13.11 27.18 -2.52
C GLU A 295 12.78 25.93 -3.34
N LYS A 296 13.76 25.05 -3.60
CA LYS A 296 13.50 23.80 -4.36
C LYS A 296 12.68 22.82 -3.54
N ALA A 297 12.90 22.76 -2.23
CA ALA A 297 12.12 21.91 -1.34
C ALA A 297 10.67 22.41 -1.22
N GLN A 298 10.48 23.73 -1.12
CA GLN A 298 9.14 24.34 -1.16
C GLN A 298 8.44 24.06 -2.49
N LEU A 299 9.13 24.24 -3.62
CA LEU A 299 8.61 23.91 -4.95
C LEU A 299 8.17 22.44 -5.04
N ALA A 300 8.97 21.52 -4.50
CA ALA A 300 8.63 20.10 -4.45
C ALA A 300 7.31 19.83 -3.71
N ILE A 301 7.11 20.46 -2.55
CA ILE A 301 5.87 20.36 -1.76
C ILE A 301 4.68 20.98 -2.52
N ASP A 302 4.87 22.15 -3.13
CA ASP A 302 3.81 22.83 -3.87
C ASP A 302 3.37 21.98 -5.08
N MET A 303 4.32 21.41 -5.81
CA MET A 303 4.04 20.52 -6.94
C MET A 303 3.35 19.22 -6.50
N GLU A 304 3.80 18.58 -5.41
CA GLU A 304 3.20 17.35 -4.88
C GLU A 304 1.74 17.61 -4.44
N THR A 305 1.51 18.66 -3.66
CA THR A 305 0.16 19.02 -3.18
C THR A 305 -0.77 19.45 -4.30
N GLN A 306 -0.27 20.20 -5.29
CA GLN A 306 -1.03 20.56 -6.48
C GLN A 306 -1.42 19.33 -7.31
N ARG A 307 -0.51 18.34 -7.45
CA ARG A 307 -0.80 17.10 -8.17
C ARG A 307 -1.91 16.31 -7.49
N ILE A 308 -1.83 16.13 -6.16
CA ILE A 308 -2.86 15.45 -5.37
C ILE A 308 -4.21 16.19 -5.52
N LYS A 309 -4.21 17.52 -5.39
CA LYS A 309 -5.41 18.36 -5.56
C LYS A 309 -6.10 18.14 -6.90
N LYS A 310 -5.33 18.08 -7.99
CA LYS A 310 -5.87 17.81 -9.34
C LYS A 310 -6.55 16.45 -9.41
N TYR A 311 -5.96 15.41 -8.82
CA TYR A 311 -6.58 14.09 -8.75
C TYR A 311 -7.85 14.07 -7.89
N ILE A 312 -7.87 14.79 -6.75
CA ILE A 312 -9.10 14.95 -5.96
C ILE A 312 -10.22 15.57 -6.81
N GLY A 313 -9.92 16.65 -7.55
CA GLY A 313 -10.91 17.29 -8.42
C GLY A 313 -11.38 16.38 -9.56
N ALA A 314 -10.46 15.65 -10.20
CA ALA A 314 -10.79 14.72 -11.28
C ALA A 314 -11.71 13.59 -10.79
N TYR A 315 -11.37 12.94 -9.68
CA TYR A 315 -12.17 11.86 -9.12
C TYR A 315 -13.48 12.36 -8.50
N ALA A 316 -13.51 13.56 -7.93
CA ALA A 316 -14.78 14.15 -7.49
C ALA A 316 -15.74 14.35 -8.68
N ALA A 317 -15.23 14.80 -9.83
CA ALA A 317 -16.02 14.93 -11.05
C ALA A 317 -16.51 13.58 -11.60
N GLU A 318 -15.69 12.53 -11.55
CA GLU A 318 -16.07 11.18 -12.00
C GLU A 318 -17.10 10.51 -11.07
N LEU A 319 -16.95 10.68 -9.77
CA LEU A 319 -17.84 10.10 -8.75
C LEU A 319 -19.18 10.85 -8.67
N GLY A 320 -19.18 12.16 -8.90
CA GLY A 320 -20.32 13.06 -8.76
C GLY A 320 -20.67 13.35 -7.30
N ARG A 321 -20.94 12.31 -6.51
CA ARG A 321 -21.08 12.39 -5.04
C ARG A 321 -19.84 11.78 -4.40
N VAL A 322 -19.19 12.52 -3.50
CA VAL A 322 -18.09 12.03 -2.65
C VAL A 322 -18.58 12.00 -1.21
N ASP A 323 -18.52 10.86 -0.56
CA ASP A 323 -18.87 10.71 0.85
C ASP A 323 -17.68 11.04 1.77
N ALA A 324 -16.47 10.60 1.39
CA ALA A 324 -15.24 10.94 2.11
C ALA A 324 -13.98 10.95 1.23
N ILE A 325 -13.00 11.73 1.68
CA ILE A 325 -11.60 11.62 1.28
C ILE A 325 -10.84 10.91 2.40
N VAL A 326 -10.04 9.90 2.06
CA VAL A 326 -9.27 9.12 3.03
C VAL A 326 -7.79 9.32 2.75
N TYR A 327 -7.02 9.79 3.75
CA TYR A 327 -5.56 9.79 3.70
C TYR A 327 -5.01 8.59 4.46
N THR A 328 -4.06 7.90 3.85
CA THR A 328 -3.41 6.72 4.42
C THR A 328 -1.95 6.62 3.98
N ALA A 329 -1.25 5.62 4.49
CA ALA A 329 0.18 5.38 4.36
C ALA A 329 1.03 6.46 5.04
N GLY A 330 2.34 6.24 5.12
CA GLY A 330 3.22 6.98 6.02
C GLY A 330 3.18 8.51 5.91
N VAL A 331 3.06 9.07 4.70
CA VAL A 331 2.95 10.53 4.50
C VAL A 331 1.51 10.99 4.68
N GLY A 332 0.53 10.26 4.14
CA GLY A 332 -0.89 10.59 4.29
C GLY A 332 -1.34 10.64 5.75
N GLU A 333 -0.78 9.78 6.60
CA GLU A 333 -1.02 9.72 8.04
C GLU A 333 -0.33 10.85 8.81
N MET A 334 0.89 11.21 8.42
CA MET A 334 1.78 12.03 9.27
C MET A 334 2.07 13.44 8.76
N ALA A 335 1.68 13.80 7.54
CA ALA A 335 2.03 15.07 6.90
C ALA A 335 0.82 16.02 6.76
N PRO A 336 0.44 16.78 7.81
CA PRO A 336 -0.70 17.69 7.76
C PRO A 336 -0.55 18.80 6.72
N HIS A 337 0.68 19.23 6.45
CA HIS A 337 0.98 20.23 5.42
C HIS A 337 0.63 19.73 4.01
N ILE A 338 0.85 18.44 3.71
CA ILE A 338 0.45 17.84 2.43
C ILE A 338 -1.08 17.77 2.31
N ARG A 339 -1.77 17.28 3.35
CA ARG A 339 -3.24 17.21 3.38
C ARG A 339 -3.88 18.59 3.23
N LEU A 340 -3.35 19.59 3.94
CA LEU A 340 -3.80 20.98 3.84
C LEU A 340 -3.59 21.52 2.43
N GLY A 341 -2.37 21.43 1.87
CA GLY A 341 -2.08 21.91 0.52
C GLY A 341 -2.96 21.27 -0.55
N ALA A 342 -3.19 19.96 -0.43
CA ALA A 342 -4.00 19.18 -1.36
C ALA A 342 -5.50 19.52 -1.32
N THR A 343 -6.03 19.92 -0.16
CA THR A 343 -7.47 20.21 0.03
C THR A 343 -7.82 21.70 0.06
N LYS A 344 -6.83 22.58 0.11
CA LYS A 344 -7.04 24.04 0.10
C LYS A 344 -7.83 24.50 -1.13
N ASN A 345 -8.83 25.36 -0.93
CA ASN A 345 -9.68 25.95 -1.96
C ASN A 345 -10.57 24.93 -2.72
N LEU A 346 -11.03 23.86 -2.05
CA LEU A 346 -11.94 22.86 -2.61
C LEU A 346 -13.35 22.91 -1.99
N GLU A 347 -13.72 24.02 -1.35
CA GLU A 347 -15.00 24.20 -0.66
C GLU A 347 -16.19 24.09 -1.62
N ILE A 348 -16.02 24.45 -2.90
CA ILE A 348 -17.04 24.28 -3.94
C ILE A 348 -17.42 22.81 -4.16
N LEU A 349 -16.53 21.88 -3.81
CA LEU A 349 -16.78 20.43 -3.85
C LEU A 349 -17.32 19.88 -2.52
N GLY A 350 -17.65 20.75 -1.55
CA GLY A 350 -18.08 20.36 -0.21
C GLY A 350 -16.96 19.83 0.69
N ILE A 351 -15.70 20.07 0.32
CA ILE A 351 -14.52 19.64 1.08
C ILE A 351 -14.11 20.77 2.02
N HIS A 352 -14.38 20.61 3.32
CA HIS A 352 -14.02 21.60 4.34
C HIS A 352 -13.12 20.96 5.39
N LEU A 353 -11.80 21.16 5.25
CA LEU A 353 -10.81 20.71 6.22
C LEU A 353 -10.78 21.65 7.44
N ASP A 354 -10.71 21.06 8.64
CA ASP A 354 -10.43 21.78 9.88
C ASP A 354 -8.91 21.78 10.11
N GLU A 355 -8.29 22.96 10.05
CA GLU A 355 -6.83 23.08 10.12
C GLU A 355 -6.26 22.63 11.46
N GLU A 356 -6.97 22.86 12.56
CA GLU A 356 -6.50 22.46 13.88
C GLU A 356 -6.67 20.95 14.06
N LYS A 357 -7.81 20.38 13.66
CA LYS A 357 -7.96 18.92 13.67
C LYS A 357 -6.90 18.25 12.79
N ASN A 358 -6.61 18.82 11.62
CA ASN A 358 -5.57 18.33 10.72
C ASN A 358 -4.18 18.39 11.34
N ARG A 359 -3.81 19.49 12.01
CA ARG A 359 -2.52 19.66 12.71
C ARG A 359 -2.37 18.63 13.84
N ILE A 360 -3.44 18.38 14.58
CA ILE A 360 -3.47 17.38 15.65
C ILE A 360 -3.40 15.96 15.08
N GLY A 361 -4.09 15.69 13.97
CA GLY A 361 -4.31 14.37 13.36
C GLY A 361 -3.09 13.71 12.73
N GLN A 362 -2.03 13.53 13.49
CA GLN A 362 -0.82 12.78 13.13
C GLN A 362 -0.75 11.57 14.05
N CYS A 363 -1.31 10.43 13.62
CA CYS A 363 -1.36 9.21 14.41
C CYS A 363 -1.29 7.99 13.48
N ARG A 364 -0.64 6.91 13.96
CA ARG A 364 -0.56 5.61 13.28
C ARG A 364 -1.42 4.54 13.95
N ASN A 365 -1.97 4.84 15.12
CA ASN A 365 -2.65 3.91 16.00
C ASN A 365 -4.15 4.18 16.14
N GLY A 366 -4.66 5.28 15.56
CA GLY A 366 -6.06 5.68 15.64
C GLY A 366 -6.57 6.20 14.30
N GLU A 367 -7.87 6.06 14.10
CA GLU A 367 -8.60 6.66 12.98
C GLU A 367 -9.05 8.06 13.37
N ILE A 368 -8.87 9.02 12.48
CA ILE A 368 -9.07 10.45 12.79
C ILE A 368 -9.98 11.09 11.75
N ASP A 369 -10.84 12.01 12.20
CA ASP A 369 -11.62 12.89 11.33
C ASP A 369 -11.11 14.32 11.40
N ILE A 370 -10.60 14.82 10.27
CA ILE A 370 -10.02 16.17 10.14
C ILE A 370 -10.93 17.14 9.38
N SER A 371 -12.21 16.79 9.21
CA SER A 371 -13.17 17.69 8.58
C SER A 371 -13.81 18.67 9.58
N LYS A 372 -14.19 19.84 9.07
CA LYS A 372 -15.02 20.80 9.81
C LYS A 372 -16.37 20.17 10.13
N ASP A 373 -16.96 20.58 11.24
CA ASP A 373 -18.30 20.13 11.60
C ASP A 373 -19.31 20.58 10.52
N GLY A 374 -20.18 19.66 10.10
CA GLY A 374 -21.13 19.90 9.01
C GLY A 374 -20.54 19.82 7.59
N SER A 375 -19.24 19.52 7.41
CA SER A 375 -18.65 19.31 6.08
C SER A 375 -19.42 18.22 5.31
N PRO A 376 -19.94 18.49 4.08
CA PRO A 376 -20.63 17.49 3.27
C PRO A 376 -19.76 16.28 2.92
N VAL A 377 -18.47 16.51 2.67
CA VAL A 377 -17.46 15.46 2.46
C VAL A 377 -16.65 15.31 3.74
N ARG A 378 -16.59 14.09 4.30
CA ARG A 378 -15.69 13.79 5.44
C ARG A 378 -14.25 13.67 4.97
N ILE A 379 -13.30 13.95 5.85
CA ILE A 379 -11.87 13.79 5.56
C ILE A 379 -11.28 12.96 6.68
N TYR A 380 -10.96 11.71 6.37
CA TYR A 380 -10.42 10.76 7.33
C TYR A 380 -8.91 10.59 7.15
N VAL A 381 -8.23 10.35 8.26
CA VAL A 381 -6.89 9.77 8.28
C VAL A 381 -7.03 8.36 8.86
N ILE A 382 -6.78 7.34 8.03
CA ILE A 382 -6.96 5.93 8.39
C ILE A 382 -5.62 5.22 8.17
N PRO A 383 -4.93 4.76 9.22
CA PRO A 383 -3.71 3.97 9.04
C PRO A 383 -4.02 2.65 8.33
N THR A 384 -3.36 2.36 7.20
CA THR A 384 -3.64 1.15 6.41
C THR A 384 -3.09 -0.10 7.09
N ASP A 385 -3.75 -1.25 6.95
CA ASP A 385 -3.27 -2.56 7.41
C ASP A 385 -3.32 -3.55 6.23
N GLU A 386 -2.27 -3.52 5.40
CA GLU A 386 -2.22 -4.34 4.18
C GLU A 386 -2.05 -5.83 4.54
N GLU A 387 -1.25 -6.11 5.55
CA GLU A 387 -0.96 -7.45 6.05
C GLU A 387 -2.22 -8.14 6.59
N LEU A 388 -3.15 -7.42 7.23
CA LEU A 388 -4.42 -7.98 7.65
C LEU A 388 -5.30 -8.40 6.47
N VAL A 389 -5.32 -7.64 5.36
CA VAL A 389 -6.04 -8.06 4.13
C VAL A 389 -5.45 -9.36 3.60
N MET A 390 -4.12 -9.42 3.50
CA MET A 390 -3.43 -10.64 3.07
C MET A 390 -3.72 -11.83 3.98
N THR A 391 -3.76 -11.59 5.29
CA THR A 391 -4.06 -12.59 6.31
C THR A 391 -5.47 -13.15 6.14
N GLU A 392 -6.46 -12.27 6.02
CA GLU A 392 -7.87 -12.66 5.86
C GLU A 392 -8.14 -13.38 4.54
N ASP A 393 -7.60 -12.87 3.43
CA ASP A 393 -7.69 -13.51 2.13
C ASP A 393 -7.07 -14.92 2.16
N ALA A 394 -5.86 -15.05 2.72
CA ALA A 394 -5.17 -16.34 2.83
C ALA A 394 -5.97 -17.34 3.67
N HIS A 395 -6.52 -16.93 4.81
CA HIS A 395 -7.38 -17.79 5.62
C HIS A 395 -8.63 -18.23 4.87
N ALA A 396 -9.37 -17.29 4.31
CA ALA A 396 -10.65 -17.56 3.65
C ALA A 396 -10.47 -18.47 2.42
N LEU A 397 -9.32 -18.38 1.73
CA LEU A 397 -8.97 -19.31 0.66
C LEU A 397 -8.79 -20.74 1.18
N MET A 398 -8.22 -20.94 2.37
CA MET A 398 -8.05 -22.27 2.96
C MET A 398 -9.38 -22.90 3.40
N GLU A 399 -10.33 -22.08 3.83
CA GLU A 399 -11.68 -22.54 4.19
C GLU A 399 -12.61 -22.70 2.97
N GLY A 400 -12.17 -22.28 1.78
CA GLY A 400 -13.00 -22.28 0.57
C GLY A 400 -14.11 -21.22 0.58
N GLU A 401 -13.97 -20.18 1.40
CA GLU A 401 -14.96 -19.12 1.64
C GLU A 401 -14.65 -17.82 0.89
N TYR A 402 -13.47 -17.72 0.27
CA TYR A 402 -13.03 -16.48 -0.37
C TYR A 402 -13.62 -16.24 -1.77
N ASP A 403 -14.08 -15.01 -1.99
CA ASP A 403 -14.44 -14.48 -3.31
C ASP A 403 -13.95 -13.03 -3.46
N VAL A 404 -14.26 -12.36 -4.58
CA VAL A 404 -13.97 -10.93 -4.77
C VAL A 404 -14.42 -10.12 -3.55
N HIS A 405 -13.66 -9.06 -3.21
CA HIS A 405 -13.77 -8.33 -1.94
C HIS A 405 -15.17 -7.76 -1.56
N MET A 406 -16.12 -7.70 -2.50
CA MET A 406 -17.51 -7.31 -2.24
C MET A 406 -18.40 -8.49 -1.81
N ASN A 407 -18.02 -9.71 -2.15
CA ASN A 407 -18.69 -10.95 -1.76
C ASN A 407 -18.04 -11.62 -0.54
N PHE A 408 -16.97 -11.04 0.00
CA PHE A 408 -16.29 -11.49 1.21
C PHE A 408 -16.44 -10.47 2.34
N SER A 409 -16.69 -10.96 3.56
CA SER A 409 -16.87 -10.12 4.75
C SER A 409 -15.61 -10.11 5.61
N TYR A 410 -14.84 -9.02 5.50
CA TYR A 410 -13.65 -8.82 6.31
C TYR A 410 -13.97 -8.55 7.78
N SER A 411 -13.07 -8.91 8.70
CA SER A 411 -13.24 -8.59 10.12
C SER A 411 -13.27 -7.08 10.34
N PHE A 412 -12.45 -6.33 9.60
CA PHE A 412 -12.33 -4.88 9.73
C PHE A 412 -13.49 -4.08 9.12
N GLN A 413 -14.45 -4.70 8.42
CA GLN A 413 -15.69 -4.01 8.00
C GLN A 413 -16.80 -4.05 9.06
N HIS A 414 -16.55 -4.62 10.24
CA HIS A 414 -17.48 -4.60 11.36
C HIS A 414 -17.14 -3.45 12.35
N LYS A 415 -18.18 -2.93 13.02
CA LYS A 415 -18.06 -1.77 13.93
C LYS A 415 -17.37 -2.09 15.25
N ASP A 416 -17.37 -3.35 15.65
CA ASP A 416 -16.73 -3.89 16.85
C ASP A 416 -15.28 -4.33 16.61
N TYR A 417 -14.79 -4.21 15.37
CA TYR A 417 -13.40 -4.48 15.05
C TYR A 417 -12.47 -3.56 15.83
N VAL A 418 -11.47 -4.16 16.47
CA VAL A 418 -10.38 -3.47 17.14
C VAL A 418 -9.06 -4.12 16.74
N ASN A 419 -8.16 -3.34 16.14
CA ASN A 419 -6.77 -3.73 16.01
C ASN A 419 -6.09 -3.62 17.39
N LYS A 420 -5.85 -4.76 18.04
CA LYS A 420 -5.33 -4.81 19.42
C LYS A 420 -3.97 -4.11 19.58
N ALA A 421 -3.08 -4.28 18.60
CA ALA A 421 -1.74 -3.67 18.64
C ALA A 421 -1.84 -2.13 18.56
N ARG A 422 -2.68 -1.62 17.65
CA ARG A 422 -2.94 -0.18 17.52
C ARG A 422 -3.67 0.37 18.74
N ALA A 423 -4.66 -0.33 19.29
CA ALA A 423 -5.34 0.10 20.51
C ALA A 423 -4.35 0.27 21.69
N ALA A 424 -3.42 -0.67 21.86
CA ALA A 424 -2.36 -0.55 22.85
C ALA A 424 -1.40 0.63 22.55
N GLY A 425 -1.00 0.79 21.29
CA GLY A 425 -0.17 1.93 20.85
C GLY A 425 -0.84 3.29 21.04
N LEU A 426 -2.16 3.37 20.84
CA LEU A 426 -2.94 4.59 20.98
C LEU A 426 -2.99 5.09 22.42
N ILE A 427 -2.99 4.19 23.41
CA ILE A 427 -2.89 4.55 24.83
C ILE A 427 -1.59 5.32 25.09
N GLU A 428 -0.47 4.86 24.52
CA GLU A 428 0.82 5.54 24.65
C GLU A 428 0.88 6.85 23.86
N ASP A 429 0.25 6.90 22.68
CA ASP A 429 0.12 8.13 21.90
C ASP A 429 -0.69 9.20 22.67
N LEU A 430 -1.80 8.82 23.31
CA LEU A 430 -2.64 9.74 24.09
C LEU A 430 -1.95 10.25 25.36
N LYS A 431 -1.08 9.46 25.99
CA LYS A 431 -0.24 9.96 27.09
C LYS A 431 0.73 11.05 26.62
N LYS A 432 1.29 10.92 25.42
CA LYS A 432 2.24 11.87 24.84
C LYS A 432 1.56 13.08 24.20
N LYS A 433 0.38 12.88 23.61
CA LYS A 433 -0.38 13.86 22.84
C LYS A 433 -1.89 13.78 23.18
N PRO A 434 -2.31 14.25 24.37
CA PRO A 434 -3.69 14.11 24.83
C PRO A 434 -4.73 14.78 23.94
N GLU A 435 -4.33 15.80 23.16
CA GLU A 435 -5.22 16.49 22.24
C GLU A 435 -5.70 15.60 21.07
N LEU A 436 -5.04 14.46 20.80
CA LEU A 436 -5.50 13.48 19.81
C LEU A 436 -6.93 13.02 20.09
N GLU A 437 -7.33 12.92 21.37
CA GLU A 437 -8.67 12.51 21.78
C GLU A 437 -9.78 13.35 21.10
N LYS A 438 -9.49 14.63 20.81
CA LYS A 438 -10.46 15.57 20.21
C LYS A 438 -10.74 15.29 18.73
N VAL A 439 -9.89 14.51 18.08
CA VAL A 439 -9.96 14.27 16.62
C VAL A 439 -10.16 12.79 16.28
N LEU A 440 -9.99 11.89 17.25
CA LEU A 440 -10.30 10.48 17.06
C LEU A 440 -11.76 10.30 16.64
N VAL A 441 -11.97 9.41 15.69
CA VAL A 441 -13.30 9.02 15.24
C VAL A 441 -13.48 7.52 15.48
N TYR A 442 -14.67 7.18 15.96
CA TYR A 442 -15.05 5.81 16.25
C TYR A 442 -16.22 5.39 15.36
N PRO A 443 -16.39 4.08 15.11
CA PRO A 443 -17.53 3.54 14.39
C PRO A 443 -18.86 4.09 14.93
N LYS A 444 -19.78 4.45 14.04
CA LYS A 444 -21.11 4.98 14.38
C LYS A 444 -22.10 3.90 14.79
#